data_AF-E2B5T0-F1
#
_entry.id   AF-E2B5T0-F1
#
_cell.length_a   1.000
_cell.length_b   1.000
_cell.length_c   1.000
_cell.angle_alpha   90.00
_cell.angle_beta   90.00
_cell.angle_gamma   90.00
#
_symmetry.space_group_name_H-M   'P 1'
#
loop_
_entity.id
_entity.type
_entity.pdbx_description
1 polymer ?
#
loop_
_entity_poly.entity_id
_entity_poly.type
_entity_poly.pdbx_seq_one_letter_code
_entity_poly.pdbx_strand_id
1 'polypeptide(L)'
;MYNGISKEPTVLITILVRNKAHTLPYFLSLMEQLDYPKERMCLWICSDNNVDNTIEILNKWINSEGKKYHCLNVHLNATSMGFEDEKTITDWSSRRFAHVINLREQALNYARQIWTDFIWMLDADVFLTNSSTLRNLVLKGETVVAPLLKSDGMYSNFWAGMTAEYYYARTDQYEPILYREEIGCHNVPMIHSAVLIDLRRYESDHLTYKAEKLISYDGPVDDIITFAIGANKSDVPLFVCNDEIYGFVMVPLEKDETIAEDMQRLINTKVEMLAHSDYLPLSEDLKQYVTYPEKDTFNLDYIYMINLLRRPERRRRMQKLFKELGIQAEIIDAVDGRNPKAIETRT
;
A
#
# COMPACT_ATOMS: atom_id res chain seq x y z
N MET A 1 -27.61 18.40 -22.77
CA MET A 1 -27.00 17.13 -22.34
C MET A 1 -27.18 17.05 -20.84
N TYR A 2 -27.86 16.02 -20.34
CA TYR A 2 -28.06 15.83 -18.91
C TYR A 2 -26.70 15.62 -18.24
N ASN A 3 -26.14 16.64 -17.60
CA ASN A 3 -25.18 16.47 -16.51
C ASN A 3 -25.95 15.93 -15.31
N GLY A 4 -26.40 14.67 -15.41
CA GLY A 4 -27.01 13.98 -14.30
C GLY A 4 -25.95 13.69 -13.26
N ILE A 5 -26.20 14.07 -12.01
CA ILE A 5 -25.39 13.65 -10.86
C ILE A 5 -25.52 12.12 -10.78
N SER A 6 -24.55 11.39 -11.35
CA SER A 6 -24.48 9.95 -11.24
C SER A 6 -23.93 9.58 -9.86
N LYS A 7 -24.45 8.49 -9.28
CA LYS A 7 -23.82 7.91 -8.10
C LYS A 7 -22.45 7.34 -8.51
N GLU A 8 -21.49 7.41 -7.59
CA GLU A 8 -20.21 6.71 -7.74
C GLU A 8 -20.45 5.19 -7.83
N PRO A 9 -19.66 4.42 -8.59
CA PRO A 9 -19.74 2.96 -8.65
C PRO A 9 -19.62 2.24 -7.29
N THR A 10 -20.02 0.97 -7.19
CA THR A 10 -19.78 0.15 -5.99
C THR A 10 -18.39 -0.47 -6.07
N VAL A 11 -17.69 -0.54 -4.94
CA VAL A 11 -16.35 -1.13 -4.88
C VAL A 11 -16.29 -2.12 -3.73
N LEU A 12 -15.86 -3.36 -3.99
CA LEU A 12 -15.35 -4.25 -2.95
C LEU A 12 -13.86 -4.00 -2.76
N ILE A 13 -13.41 -3.65 -1.55
CA ILE A 13 -11.98 -3.61 -1.22
C ILE A 13 -11.61 -4.89 -0.50
N THR A 14 -10.64 -5.62 -1.05
CA THR A 14 -10.11 -6.85 -0.48
C THR A 14 -8.80 -6.57 0.23
N ILE A 15 -8.74 -6.89 1.51
CA ILE A 15 -7.62 -6.63 2.41
C ILE A 15 -7.23 -7.98 3.04
N LEU A 16 -6.12 -8.54 2.57
CA LEU A 16 -5.55 -9.76 3.13
C LEU A 16 -4.35 -9.37 4.00
N VAL A 17 -4.34 -9.81 5.26
CA VAL A 17 -3.37 -9.34 6.25
C VAL A 17 -2.71 -10.51 6.96
N ARG A 18 -1.38 -10.48 7.01
CA ARG A 18 -0.58 -11.42 7.80
C ARG A 18 0.67 -10.71 8.33
N ASN A 19 0.81 -10.63 9.66
CA ASN A 19 1.95 -10.04 10.37
C ASN A 19 2.22 -8.56 10.03
N LYS A 20 1.15 -7.76 9.95
CA LYS A 20 1.22 -6.34 9.56
C LYS A 20 0.74 -5.39 10.66
N ALA A 21 0.86 -5.78 11.93
CA ALA A 21 0.44 -4.93 13.04
C ALA A 21 1.10 -3.54 13.02
N HIS A 22 2.34 -3.45 12.56
CA HIS A 22 3.12 -2.21 12.48
C HIS A 22 2.65 -1.27 11.36
N THR A 23 2.09 -1.78 10.24
CA THR A 23 1.62 -0.96 9.11
C THR A 23 0.16 -0.55 9.25
N LEU A 24 -0.67 -1.42 9.86
CA LEU A 24 -2.12 -1.25 9.95
C LEU A 24 -2.58 0.12 10.48
N PRO A 25 -1.96 0.71 11.53
CA PRO A 25 -2.36 2.03 12.00
C PRO A 25 -2.36 3.09 10.90
N TYR A 26 -1.38 3.06 9.99
CA TYR A 26 -1.28 4.02 8.89
C TYR A 26 -2.15 3.62 7.71
N PHE A 27 -2.10 2.35 7.32
CA PHE A 27 -2.93 1.79 6.24
C PHE A 27 -4.42 2.10 6.47
N LEU A 28 -4.94 1.77 7.65
CA LEU A 28 -6.34 1.97 8.00
C LEU A 28 -6.71 3.45 8.13
N SER A 29 -5.80 4.28 8.66
CA SER A 29 -6.00 5.74 8.72
C SER A 29 -6.09 6.38 7.33
N LEU A 30 -5.32 5.89 6.36
CA LEU A 30 -5.39 6.35 4.97
C LEU A 30 -6.68 5.87 4.30
N MET A 31 -7.10 4.63 4.58
CA MET A 31 -8.37 4.06 4.11
C MET A 31 -9.59 4.87 4.59
N GLU A 32 -9.59 5.31 5.86
CA GLU A 32 -10.62 6.21 6.40
C GLU A 32 -10.77 7.49 5.55
N GLN A 33 -9.66 8.00 5.01
CA GLN A 33 -9.58 9.28 4.30
C GLN A 33 -9.84 9.21 2.80
N LEU A 34 -9.97 8.02 2.21
CA LEU A 34 -10.30 7.89 0.80
C LEU A 34 -11.56 8.71 0.47
N ASP A 35 -11.45 9.60 -0.52
CA ASP A 35 -12.50 10.46 -1.05
C ASP A 35 -13.42 9.64 -1.98
N TYR A 36 -14.08 8.67 -1.36
CA TYR A 36 -15.06 7.79 -1.98
C TYR A 36 -16.18 7.52 -0.96
N PRO A 37 -17.46 7.51 -1.38
CA PRO A 37 -18.55 7.34 -0.42
C PRO A 37 -18.49 5.95 0.24
N LYS A 38 -18.34 5.89 1.56
CA LYS A 38 -18.15 4.62 2.29
C LYS A 38 -19.38 3.72 2.15
N GLU A 39 -20.56 4.29 2.02
CA GLU A 39 -21.81 3.59 1.73
C GLU A 39 -21.90 2.98 0.31
N ARG A 40 -20.88 3.22 -0.53
CA ARG A 40 -20.67 2.56 -1.83
C ARG A 40 -19.53 1.54 -1.79
N MET A 41 -18.91 1.36 -0.63
CA MET A 41 -17.76 0.50 -0.44
C MET A 41 -18.12 -0.69 0.45
N CYS A 42 -17.83 -1.89 -0.05
CA CYS A 42 -17.83 -3.12 0.74
C CYS A 42 -16.39 -3.48 1.11
N LEU A 43 -16.18 -4.08 2.27
CA LEU A 43 -14.87 -4.57 2.68
C LEU A 43 -14.87 -6.10 2.78
N TRP A 44 -13.85 -6.73 2.21
CA TRP A 44 -13.50 -8.12 2.43
C TRP A 44 -12.18 -8.17 3.17
N ILE A 45 -12.20 -8.53 4.46
CA ILE A 45 -11.01 -8.53 5.32
C ILE A 45 -10.74 -9.97 5.76
N CYS A 46 -9.58 -10.50 5.40
CA CYS A 46 -9.13 -11.80 5.88
C CYS A 46 -7.78 -11.65 6.58
N SER A 47 -7.66 -12.20 7.78
CA SER A 47 -6.41 -12.22 8.51
C SER A 47 -6.29 -13.51 9.30
N ASP A 48 -5.25 -14.28 9.00
CA ASP A 48 -4.93 -15.54 9.65
C ASP A 48 -3.40 -15.72 9.71
N ASN A 49 -2.96 -16.77 10.40
CA ASN A 49 -1.54 -17.14 10.50
C ASN A 49 -0.64 -16.00 11.02
N ASN A 50 -1.17 -15.20 11.96
CA ASN A 50 -0.50 -14.06 12.57
C ASN A 50 0.28 -14.48 13.82
N VAL A 51 1.46 -13.91 14.00
CA VAL A 51 2.29 -14.02 15.22
C VAL A 51 2.40 -12.69 15.97
N ASP A 52 1.74 -11.65 15.48
CA ASP A 52 1.71 -10.30 16.05
C ASP A 52 0.27 -9.84 16.38
N ASN A 53 0.12 -8.58 16.79
CA ASN A 53 -1.17 -8.00 17.20
C ASN A 53 -2.09 -7.59 16.03
N THR A 54 -1.87 -8.11 14.81
CA THR A 54 -2.67 -7.77 13.61
C THR A 54 -4.17 -7.91 13.86
N ILE A 55 -4.58 -9.05 14.44
CA ILE A 55 -6.00 -9.36 14.68
C ILE A 55 -6.63 -8.39 15.69
N GLU A 56 -5.88 -7.96 16.71
CA GLU A 56 -6.37 -7.01 17.70
C GLU A 56 -6.65 -5.65 17.05
N ILE A 57 -5.70 -5.15 16.26
CA ILE A 57 -5.79 -3.85 15.58
C ILE A 57 -6.96 -3.83 14.59
N LEU A 58 -7.11 -4.91 13.80
CA LEU A 58 -8.24 -5.06 12.88
C LEU A 58 -9.57 -5.04 13.62
N ASN A 59 -9.71 -5.81 14.71
CA ASN A 59 -10.93 -5.81 15.50
C ASN A 59 -11.26 -4.42 16.07
N LYS A 60 -10.26 -3.72 16.61
CA LYS A 60 -10.45 -2.35 17.13
C LYS A 60 -10.96 -1.41 16.04
N TRP A 61 -10.35 -1.42 14.86
CA TRP A 61 -10.75 -0.56 13.74
C TRP A 61 -12.12 -0.93 13.16
N ILE A 62 -12.40 -2.22 12.96
CA ILE A 62 -13.69 -2.69 12.44
C ILE A 62 -14.83 -2.25 13.38
N ASN A 63 -14.62 -2.31 14.69
CA ASN A 63 -15.62 -1.91 15.67
C ASN A 63 -15.90 -0.39 15.66
N SER A 64 -14.90 0.45 15.38
CA SER A 64 -15.07 1.91 15.33
C SER A 64 -15.56 2.41 13.97
N GLU A 65 -14.97 1.92 12.88
CA GLU A 65 -15.14 2.48 11.53
C GLU A 65 -16.00 1.60 10.62
N GLY A 66 -16.09 0.29 10.89
CA GLY A 66 -16.71 -0.67 9.99
C GLY A 66 -18.16 -0.36 9.62
N LYS A 67 -18.95 0.20 10.55
CA LYS A 67 -20.37 0.56 10.32
C LYS A 67 -20.58 1.66 9.28
N LYS A 68 -19.52 2.41 8.91
CA LYS A 68 -19.59 3.45 7.88
C LYS A 68 -19.62 2.85 6.47
N TYR A 69 -19.12 1.63 6.31
CA TYR A 69 -19.06 0.92 5.03
C TYR A 69 -20.37 0.22 4.72
N HIS A 70 -20.68 0.05 3.43
CA HIS A 70 -21.92 -0.56 2.97
C HIS A 70 -22.09 -2.00 3.47
N CYS A 71 -21.03 -2.80 3.35
CA CYS A 71 -21.02 -4.18 3.78
C CYS A 71 -19.63 -4.61 4.25
N LEU A 72 -19.59 -5.57 5.17
CA LEU A 72 -18.37 -6.12 5.74
C LEU A 72 -18.43 -7.64 5.64
N ASN A 73 -17.44 -8.24 5.00
CA ASN A 73 -17.16 -9.67 5.06
C ASN A 73 -15.81 -9.86 5.74
N VAL A 74 -15.82 -10.35 6.96
CA VAL A 74 -14.65 -10.35 7.84
C VAL A 74 -14.39 -11.77 8.34
N HIS A 75 -13.18 -12.27 8.08
CA HIS A 75 -12.69 -13.54 8.59
C HIS A 75 -11.36 -13.33 9.31
N LEU A 76 -11.41 -13.30 10.65
CA LEU A 76 -10.24 -13.14 11.51
C LEU A 76 -9.99 -14.42 12.30
N ASN A 77 -8.85 -15.06 12.06
CA ASN A 77 -8.43 -16.25 12.78
C ASN A 77 -7.22 -15.96 13.67
N ALA A 78 -7.47 -15.80 14.97
CA ALA A 78 -6.44 -15.54 15.97
C ALA A 78 -5.67 -16.79 16.43
N THR A 79 -6.13 -17.99 16.07
CA THR A 79 -5.56 -19.25 16.59
C THR A 79 -4.69 -19.99 15.59
N SER A 80 -4.86 -19.73 14.28
CA SER A 80 -3.98 -20.25 13.23
C SER A 80 -2.58 -19.66 13.33
N MET A 81 -1.55 -20.49 13.19
CA MET A 81 -0.14 -20.10 13.25
C MET A 81 0.67 -20.76 12.14
N GLY A 82 0.74 -20.09 11.00
CA GLY A 82 1.52 -20.54 9.83
C GLY A 82 1.11 -21.89 9.27
N PHE A 83 1.88 -22.36 8.29
CA PHE A 83 1.73 -23.68 7.70
C PHE A 83 2.88 -24.61 8.11
N GLU A 84 2.62 -25.91 8.16
CA GLU A 84 3.61 -26.93 8.56
C GLU A 84 4.86 -26.97 7.67
N ASP A 85 4.76 -26.49 6.42
CA ASP A 85 5.85 -26.43 5.45
C ASP A 85 6.59 -25.08 5.46
N GLU A 86 6.29 -24.19 6.41
CA GLU A 86 7.02 -22.96 6.66
C GLU A 86 8.06 -23.17 7.77
N LYS A 87 9.28 -22.68 7.55
CA LYS A 87 10.35 -22.61 8.55
C LYS A 87 10.39 -21.25 9.23
N THR A 88 10.03 -20.19 8.49
CA THR A 88 10.02 -18.80 8.96
C THR A 88 8.75 -18.07 8.53
N ILE A 89 8.52 -16.88 9.08
CA ILE A 89 7.35 -16.04 8.72
C ILE A 89 7.42 -15.46 7.30
N THR A 90 8.62 -15.44 6.70
CA THR A 90 8.86 -14.93 5.33
C THR A 90 8.80 -16.03 4.28
N ASP A 91 8.69 -17.30 4.70
CA ASP A 91 8.62 -18.41 3.77
C ASP A 91 7.33 -18.39 2.95
N TRP A 92 7.50 -18.43 1.62
CA TRP A 92 6.45 -18.63 0.64
C TRP A 92 6.36 -20.11 0.25
N SER A 93 5.83 -20.92 1.17
CA SER A 93 5.62 -22.35 0.95
C SER A 93 4.50 -22.60 -0.08
N SER A 94 4.44 -23.81 -0.66
CA SER A 94 3.39 -24.16 -1.61
C SER A 94 1.99 -24.06 -0.99
N ARG A 95 1.83 -24.39 0.30
CA ARG A 95 0.56 -24.23 1.01
C ARG A 95 0.21 -22.76 1.20
N ARG A 96 1.17 -21.90 1.53
CA ARG A 96 0.94 -20.46 1.65
C ARG A 96 0.52 -19.84 0.31
N PHE A 97 1.22 -20.15 -0.78
CA PHE A 97 0.81 -19.70 -2.12
C PHE A 97 -0.62 -20.15 -2.44
N ALA A 98 -0.93 -21.44 -2.28
CA ALA A 98 -2.26 -21.97 -2.54
C ALA A 98 -3.34 -21.29 -1.68
N HIS A 99 -3.04 -20.97 -0.42
CA HIS A 99 -3.92 -20.27 0.50
C HIS A 99 -4.22 -18.83 0.04
N VAL A 100 -3.18 -18.02 -0.23
CA VAL A 100 -3.35 -16.63 -0.69
C VAL A 100 -4.09 -16.59 -2.03
N ILE A 101 -3.71 -17.46 -2.97
CA ILE A 101 -4.41 -17.64 -4.25
C ILE A 101 -5.89 -17.93 -4.02
N ASN A 102 -6.22 -18.83 -3.09
CA ASN A 102 -7.59 -19.18 -2.78
C ASN A 102 -8.36 -18.01 -2.13
N LEU A 103 -7.73 -17.21 -1.28
CA LEU A 103 -8.35 -16.03 -0.69
C LEU A 103 -8.64 -14.95 -1.74
N ARG A 104 -7.69 -14.64 -2.63
CA ARG A 104 -7.90 -13.68 -3.73
C ARG A 104 -9.00 -14.14 -4.69
N GLU A 105 -9.00 -15.43 -5.04
CA GLU A 105 -10.03 -16.02 -5.90
C GLU A 105 -11.43 -15.98 -5.25
N GLN A 106 -11.53 -16.28 -3.96
CA GLN A 106 -12.80 -16.19 -3.23
C GLN A 106 -13.32 -14.75 -3.19
N ALA A 107 -12.44 -13.78 -2.92
CA ALA A 107 -12.83 -12.38 -2.90
C ALA A 107 -13.30 -11.88 -4.27
N LEU A 108 -12.60 -12.27 -5.36
CA LEU A 108 -13.01 -11.97 -6.74
C LEU A 108 -14.39 -12.55 -7.06
N ASN A 109 -14.62 -13.81 -6.70
CA ASN A 109 -15.93 -14.45 -6.93
C ASN A 109 -17.03 -13.84 -6.06
N TYR A 110 -16.73 -13.47 -4.82
CA TYR A 110 -17.67 -12.79 -3.95
C TYR A 110 -18.10 -11.43 -4.52
N ALA A 111 -17.14 -10.63 -5.00
CA ALA A 111 -17.44 -9.34 -5.65
C ALA A 111 -18.45 -9.49 -6.81
N ARG A 112 -18.25 -10.50 -7.66
CA ARG A 112 -19.20 -10.86 -8.72
C ARG A 112 -20.57 -11.25 -8.17
N GLN A 113 -20.61 -12.04 -7.09
CA GLN A 113 -21.87 -12.49 -6.46
C GLN A 113 -22.69 -11.37 -5.83
N ILE A 114 -22.04 -10.35 -5.26
CA ILE A 114 -22.71 -9.20 -4.65
C ILE A 114 -22.90 -8.02 -5.61
N TRP A 115 -22.63 -8.23 -6.90
CA TRP A 115 -22.80 -7.25 -7.98
C TRP A 115 -22.10 -5.91 -7.71
N THR A 116 -20.86 -5.96 -7.21
CA THR A 116 -20.03 -4.75 -7.16
C THR A 116 -19.53 -4.37 -8.54
N ASP A 117 -19.53 -3.08 -8.85
CA ASP A 117 -19.01 -2.56 -10.12
C ASP A 117 -17.49 -2.78 -10.25
N PHE A 118 -16.77 -2.69 -9.13
CA PHE A 118 -15.33 -2.91 -9.07
C PHE A 118 -14.92 -3.79 -7.88
N ILE A 119 -13.79 -4.46 -8.01
CA ILE A 119 -13.02 -5.01 -6.89
C ILE A 119 -11.64 -4.38 -6.86
N TRP A 120 -11.18 -3.97 -5.67
CA TRP A 120 -9.84 -3.45 -5.44
C TRP A 120 -9.08 -4.38 -4.50
N MET A 121 -8.10 -5.08 -5.06
CA MET A 121 -7.16 -5.91 -4.31
C MET A 121 -6.09 -5.01 -3.72
N LEU A 122 -6.10 -4.83 -2.40
CA LEU A 122 -5.26 -3.85 -1.72
C LEU A 122 -4.49 -4.51 -0.57
N ASP A 123 -3.17 -4.59 -0.72
CA ASP A 123 -2.27 -5.17 0.28
C ASP A 123 -2.08 -4.21 1.47
N ALA A 124 -1.91 -4.76 2.67
CA ALA A 124 -1.89 -4.01 3.94
C ALA A 124 -0.61 -3.20 4.22
N ASP A 125 0.34 -3.21 3.29
CA ASP A 125 1.58 -2.42 3.28
C ASP A 125 1.60 -1.33 2.19
N VAL A 126 0.42 -1.02 1.62
CA VAL A 126 0.21 0.09 0.71
C VAL A 126 -0.26 1.35 1.45
N PHE A 127 0.40 2.48 1.22
CA PHE A 127 0.06 3.77 1.83
C PHE A 127 -0.43 4.77 0.76
N LEU A 128 -1.75 4.81 0.56
CA LEU A 128 -2.42 5.70 -0.40
C LEU A 128 -2.51 7.14 0.13
N THR A 129 -1.42 7.91 0.00
CA THR A 129 -1.36 9.31 0.48
C THR A 129 -2.26 10.26 -0.31
N ASN A 130 -2.69 9.88 -1.51
CA ASN A 130 -3.68 10.62 -2.29
C ASN A 130 -5.08 10.04 -2.05
N SER A 131 -5.93 10.79 -1.34
CA SER A 131 -7.29 10.37 -1.00
C SER A 131 -8.19 10.15 -2.22
N SER A 132 -7.90 10.79 -3.36
CA SER A 132 -8.66 10.65 -4.60
C SER A 132 -8.26 9.42 -5.43
N THR A 133 -7.30 8.59 -4.97
CA THR A 133 -6.76 7.46 -5.74
C THR A 133 -7.84 6.54 -6.31
N LEU A 134 -8.77 6.05 -5.47
CA LEU A 134 -9.83 5.15 -5.94
C LEU A 134 -10.67 5.77 -7.05
N ARG A 135 -11.10 7.02 -6.86
CA ARG A 135 -11.90 7.75 -7.85
C ARG A 135 -11.12 7.96 -9.14
N ASN A 136 -9.85 8.34 -9.04
CA ASN A 136 -8.97 8.54 -10.18
C ASN A 136 -8.79 7.25 -11.00
N LEU A 137 -8.62 6.10 -10.34
CA LEU A 137 -8.51 4.80 -10.99
C LEU A 137 -9.82 4.37 -11.67
N VAL A 138 -10.96 4.56 -11.00
CA VAL A 138 -12.30 4.30 -11.59
C VAL A 138 -12.51 5.14 -12.87
N LEU A 139 -12.03 6.38 -12.88
CA LEU A 139 -12.14 7.29 -14.02
C LEU A 139 -11.20 6.95 -15.18
N LYS A 140 -10.20 6.08 -15.00
CA LYS A 140 -9.32 5.64 -16.11
C LYS A 140 -10.09 4.83 -17.15
N GLY A 141 -11.13 4.11 -16.73
CA GLY A 141 -11.94 3.29 -17.62
C GLY A 141 -11.23 2.03 -18.13
N GLU A 142 -10.10 1.64 -17.54
CA GLU A 142 -9.40 0.40 -17.86
C GLU A 142 -10.02 -0.80 -17.13
N THR A 143 -9.98 -1.99 -17.75
CA THR A 143 -10.49 -3.23 -17.13
C THR A 143 -9.68 -3.63 -15.90
N VAL A 144 -8.35 -3.49 -15.96
CA VAL A 144 -7.45 -3.75 -14.83
C VAL A 144 -6.40 -2.64 -14.74
N VAL A 145 -6.33 -1.98 -13.59
CA VAL A 145 -5.46 -0.83 -13.38
C VAL A 145 -4.91 -0.77 -11.97
N ALA A 146 -3.65 -0.33 -11.84
CA ALA A 146 -3.00 -0.03 -10.58
C ALA A 146 -2.47 1.41 -10.56
N PRO A 147 -2.47 2.09 -9.40
CA PRO A 147 -1.70 3.30 -9.22
C PRO A 147 -0.22 2.93 -9.10
N LEU A 148 0.69 3.74 -9.66
CA LEU A 148 2.11 3.61 -9.38
C LEU A 148 2.34 3.95 -7.90
N LEU A 149 2.89 2.98 -7.16
CA LEU A 149 3.30 3.13 -5.77
C LEU A 149 4.81 3.19 -5.70
N LYS A 150 5.33 4.26 -5.10
CA LYS A 150 6.78 4.41 -4.85
C LYS A 150 7.21 3.59 -3.65
N SER A 151 8.46 3.14 -3.65
CA SER A 151 9.08 2.52 -2.48
C SER A 151 10.43 3.15 -2.16
N ASP A 152 11.11 2.59 -1.17
CA ASP A 152 12.51 2.87 -0.92
C ASP A 152 13.35 2.34 -2.11
N GLY A 153 14.19 3.19 -2.68
CA GLY A 153 14.99 2.88 -3.85
C GLY A 153 14.17 2.65 -5.14
N MET A 154 14.43 1.54 -5.82
CA MET A 154 13.90 1.23 -7.16
C MET A 154 12.72 0.26 -7.17
N TYR A 155 12.28 -0.23 -6.01
CA TYR A 155 11.16 -1.15 -5.94
C TYR A 155 9.83 -0.43 -6.18
N SER A 156 8.89 -1.08 -6.85
CA SER A 156 7.54 -0.56 -7.10
C SER A 156 6.57 -1.71 -7.35
N ASN A 157 5.28 -1.38 -7.50
CA ASN A 157 4.20 -2.34 -7.64
C ASN A 157 3.90 -2.79 -9.09
N PHE A 158 4.89 -2.76 -9.98
CA PHE A 158 4.74 -3.19 -11.38
C PHE A 158 6.05 -3.74 -11.94
N TRP A 159 5.96 -4.56 -12.99
CA TRP A 159 7.10 -4.98 -13.80
C TRP A 159 6.97 -4.45 -15.22
N ALA A 160 8.06 -3.92 -15.79
CA ALA A 160 8.09 -3.45 -17.18
C ALA A 160 8.54 -4.54 -18.19
N GLY A 161 8.81 -5.75 -17.70
CA GLY A 161 9.23 -6.89 -18.51
C GLY A 161 9.16 -8.18 -17.72
N MET A 162 9.05 -9.29 -18.45
CA MET A 162 9.09 -10.65 -17.89
C MET A 162 10.06 -11.53 -18.69
N THR A 163 10.74 -12.45 -18.02
CA THR A 163 11.57 -13.48 -18.65
C THR A 163 10.71 -14.56 -19.34
N ALA A 164 11.33 -15.47 -20.07
CA ALA A 164 10.64 -16.62 -20.65
C ALA A 164 10.00 -17.54 -19.58
N GLU A 165 10.58 -17.55 -18.38
CA GLU A 165 10.09 -18.26 -17.18
C GLU A 165 9.11 -17.42 -16.34
N TYR A 166 8.64 -16.29 -16.87
CA TYR A 166 7.64 -15.41 -16.27
C TYR A 166 8.07 -14.67 -14.99
N TYR A 167 9.37 -14.52 -14.76
CA TYR A 167 9.89 -13.72 -13.64
C TYR A 167 10.25 -12.30 -14.09
N TYR A 168 10.48 -11.41 -13.12
CA TYR A 168 10.85 -10.02 -13.36
C TYR A 168 12.02 -9.89 -14.35
N ALA A 169 11.85 -9.02 -15.35
CA ALA A 169 12.93 -8.56 -16.21
C ALA A 169 12.96 -7.03 -16.24
N ARG A 170 14.13 -6.44 -15.96
CA ARG A 170 14.36 -5.00 -16.09
C ARG A 170 14.41 -4.63 -17.57
N THR A 171 13.63 -3.62 -17.95
CA THR A 171 13.61 -3.05 -19.31
C THR A 171 13.85 -1.54 -19.26
N ASP A 172 14.21 -0.95 -20.39
CA ASP A 172 14.44 0.49 -20.52
C ASP A 172 13.18 1.33 -20.26
N GLN A 173 12.00 0.70 -20.27
CA GLN A 173 10.73 1.36 -19.94
C GLN A 173 10.51 1.55 -18.44
N TYR A 174 11.24 0.82 -17.59
CA TYR A 174 10.96 0.81 -16.15
C TYR A 174 11.25 2.16 -15.49
N GLU A 175 12.41 2.76 -15.75
CA GLU A 175 12.84 4.00 -15.11
C GLU A 175 12.00 5.21 -15.56
N PRO A 176 11.70 5.39 -16.87
CA PRO A 176 10.83 6.47 -17.31
C PRO A 176 9.43 6.43 -16.66
N ILE A 177 8.87 5.23 -16.45
CA ILE A 177 7.60 5.05 -15.74
C ILE A 177 7.77 5.34 -14.24
N LEU A 178 8.77 4.75 -13.59
CA LEU A 178 8.99 4.89 -12.13
C LEU A 178 9.24 6.35 -11.73
N TYR A 179 10.11 7.04 -12.47
CA TYR A 179 10.49 8.42 -12.18
C TYR A 179 9.52 9.45 -12.76
N ARG A 180 8.45 9.00 -13.42
CA ARG A 180 7.44 9.84 -14.05
C ARG A 180 8.02 10.78 -15.10
N GLU A 181 9.02 10.31 -15.84
CA GLU A 181 9.53 10.97 -17.05
C GLU A 181 8.50 10.82 -18.18
N GLU A 182 7.85 9.66 -18.25
CA GLU A 182 6.70 9.40 -19.10
C GLU A 182 5.43 9.32 -18.24
N ILE A 183 4.63 10.38 -18.27
CA ILE A 183 3.42 10.52 -17.44
C ILE A 183 2.21 9.98 -18.19
N GLY A 184 1.48 9.04 -17.59
CA GLY A 184 0.27 8.43 -18.15
C GLY A 184 -0.11 7.11 -17.50
N CYS A 185 -0.93 6.33 -18.19
CA CYS A 185 -1.19 4.93 -17.86
C CYS A 185 -0.47 4.05 -18.87
N HIS A 186 0.32 3.11 -18.37
CA HIS A 186 1.27 2.32 -19.15
C HIS A 186 0.83 0.86 -19.14
N ASN A 187 0.69 0.27 -20.33
CA ASN A 187 0.45 -1.17 -20.44
C ASN A 187 1.74 -1.91 -20.07
N VAL A 188 1.66 -2.72 -19.01
CA VAL A 188 2.79 -3.42 -18.43
C VAL A 188 2.44 -4.89 -18.24
N PRO A 189 3.41 -5.81 -18.31
CA PRO A 189 3.13 -7.24 -18.22
C PRO A 189 2.61 -7.67 -16.84
N MET A 190 2.86 -6.91 -15.77
CA MET A 190 2.42 -7.26 -14.42
C MET A 190 2.27 -6.03 -13.52
N ILE A 191 1.23 -6.04 -12.69
CA ILE A 191 0.97 -5.09 -11.60
C ILE A 191 0.56 -5.86 -10.34
N HIS A 192 0.85 -5.31 -9.16
CA HIS A 192 0.49 -5.92 -7.88
C HIS A 192 0.17 -4.89 -6.79
N SER A 193 -0.13 -5.39 -5.59
CA SER A 193 -0.41 -4.68 -4.33
C SER A 193 -1.57 -3.69 -4.25
N ALA A 194 -1.97 -3.05 -5.35
CA ALA A 194 -3.14 -2.19 -5.42
C ALA A 194 -3.80 -2.31 -6.80
N VAL A 195 -4.53 -3.40 -7.05
CA VAL A 195 -5.07 -3.73 -8.37
C VAL A 195 -6.59 -3.57 -8.39
N LEU A 196 -7.08 -2.56 -9.11
CA LEU A 196 -8.49 -2.31 -9.33
C LEU A 196 -8.94 -3.05 -10.60
N ILE A 197 -10.05 -3.78 -10.52
CA ILE A 197 -10.65 -4.53 -11.62
C ILE A 197 -12.09 -4.01 -11.82
N ASP A 198 -12.42 -3.63 -13.05
CA ASP A 198 -13.77 -3.26 -13.47
C ASP A 198 -14.58 -4.51 -13.81
N LEU A 199 -15.47 -4.91 -12.89
CA LEU A 199 -16.29 -6.12 -13.02
C LEU A 199 -17.50 -5.92 -13.94
N ARG A 200 -17.73 -4.70 -14.42
CA ARG A 200 -18.80 -4.41 -15.40
C ARG A 200 -18.38 -4.79 -16.82
N ARG A 201 -17.08 -5.04 -17.04
CA ARG A 201 -16.48 -5.44 -18.32
C ARG A 201 -16.65 -6.94 -18.50
N TYR A 202 -17.14 -7.36 -19.67
CA TYR A 202 -17.30 -8.78 -19.98
C TYR A 202 -15.98 -9.56 -19.86
N GLU A 203 -14.86 -8.96 -20.29
CA GLU A 203 -13.57 -9.61 -20.29
C GLU A 203 -13.08 -9.92 -18.87
N SER A 204 -13.58 -9.18 -17.86
CA SER A 204 -13.25 -9.39 -16.46
C SER A 204 -13.74 -10.74 -15.92
N ASP A 205 -14.73 -11.38 -16.56
CA ASP A 205 -15.23 -12.70 -16.16
C ASP A 205 -14.19 -13.82 -16.35
N HIS A 206 -13.23 -13.61 -17.25
CA HIS A 206 -12.14 -14.56 -17.52
C HIS A 206 -10.97 -14.44 -16.54
N LEU A 207 -10.91 -13.34 -15.77
CA LEU A 207 -9.85 -13.12 -14.78
C LEU A 207 -9.97 -14.10 -13.62
N THR A 208 -8.83 -14.66 -13.20
CA THR A 208 -8.73 -15.70 -12.18
C THR A 208 -7.35 -15.70 -11.54
N TYR A 209 -7.27 -16.05 -10.26
CA TYR A 209 -5.99 -16.32 -9.57
C TYR A 209 -5.60 -17.81 -9.62
N LYS A 210 -6.49 -18.66 -10.14
CA LYS A 210 -6.33 -20.12 -10.19
C LYS A 210 -5.73 -20.57 -11.52
N ALA A 211 -4.53 -21.14 -11.46
CA ALA A 211 -3.83 -21.71 -12.60
C ALA A 211 -4.65 -22.84 -13.28
N GLU A 212 -5.38 -23.64 -12.49
CA GLU A 212 -6.20 -24.73 -13.00
C GLU A 212 -7.41 -24.27 -13.85
N LYS A 213 -7.77 -22.98 -13.79
CA LYS A 213 -8.82 -22.38 -14.63
C LYS A 213 -8.27 -21.82 -15.95
N LEU A 214 -6.96 -21.77 -16.12
CA LEU A 214 -6.30 -21.21 -17.30
C LEU A 214 -5.97 -22.30 -18.32
N ILE A 215 -6.21 -22.01 -19.60
CA ILE A 215 -5.85 -22.93 -20.68
C ILE A 215 -4.33 -22.96 -20.86
N SER A 216 -3.76 -24.17 -20.79
CA SER A 216 -2.32 -24.43 -21.02
C SER A 216 -1.40 -23.56 -20.16
N TYR A 217 -1.67 -23.42 -18.87
CA TYR A 217 -0.79 -22.71 -17.93
C TYR A 217 0.49 -23.50 -17.66
N ASP A 218 1.62 -22.85 -17.85
CA ASP A 218 2.98 -23.38 -17.66
C ASP A 218 3.84 -22.49 -16.74
N GLY A 219 3.25 -21.47 -16.14
CA GLY A 219 3.91 -20.58 -15.20
C GLY A 219 4.06 -21.17 -13.78
N PRO A 220 4.73 -20.43 -12.87
CA PRO A 220 4.87 -20.83 -11.47
C PRO A 220 3.55 -20.74 -10.70
N VAL A 221 3.45 -21.42 -9.55
CA VAL A 221 2.32 -21.26 -8.63
C VAL A 221 2.56 -20.03 -7.76
N ASP A 222 2.12 -18.88 -8.26
CA ASP A 222 2.30 -17.56 -7.66
C ASP A 222 1.08 -16.70 -8.04
N ASP A 223 0.49 -15.99 -7.07
CA ASP A 223 -0.78 -15.30 -7.26
C ASP A 223 -0.68 -14.14 -8.27
N ILE A 224 0.40 -13.35 -8.19
CA ILE A 224 0.60 -12.18 -9.06
C ILE A 224 1.00 -12.59 -10.48
N ILE A 225 1.85 -13.62 -10.62
CA ILE A 225 2.25 -14.14 -11.93
C ILE A 225 1.09 -14.89 -12.60
N THR A 226 0.36 -15.72 -11.86
CA THR A 226 -0.80 -16.47 -12.40
C THR A 226 -1.86 -15.50 -12.90
N PHE A 227 -2.18 -14.46 -12.12
CA PHE A 227 -3.14 -13.44 -12.50
C PHE A 227 -2.69 -12.68 -13.76
N ALA A 228 -1.42 -12.28 -13.83
CA ALA A 228 -0.89 -11.54 -14.98
C ALA A 228 -0.89 -12.36 -16.28
N ILE A 229 -0.42 -13.62 -16.22
CA ILE A 229 -0.47 -14.54 -17.36
C ILE A 229 -1.92 -14.81 -17.76
N GLY A 230 -2.81 -15.01 -16.78
CA GLY A 230 -4.23 -15.23 -17.01
C GLY A 230 -4.90 -14.07 -17.74
N ALA A 231 -4.66 -12.84 -17.27
CA ALA A 231 -5.16 -11.62 -17.92
C ALA A 231 -4.66 -11.50 -19.36
N ASN A 232 -3.36 -11.68 -19.60
CA ASN A 232 -2.78 -11.61 -20.93
C ASN A 232 -3.34 -12.69 -21.87
N LYS A 233 -3.54 -13.92 -21.38
CA LYS A 233 -4.18 -15.00 -22.15
C LYS A 233 -5.65 -14.77 -22.46
N SER A 234 -6.30 -13.86 -21.73
CA SER A 234 -7.68 -13.43 -21.96
C SER A 234 -7.78 -12.09 -22.69
N ASP A 235 -6.67 -11.63 -23.30
CA ASP A 235 -6.57 -10.35 -24.00
C ASP A 235 -6.96 -9.14 -23.11
N VAL A 236 -6.75 -9.25 -21.80
CA VAL A 236 -6.99 -8.18 -20.83
C VAL A 236 -5.65 -7.50 -20.48
N PRO A 237 -5.38 -6.29 -21.00
CA PRO A 237 -4.16 -5.55 -20.67
C PRO A 237 -4.16 -5.11 -19.21
N LEU A 238 -2.96 -4.96 -18.64
CA LEU A 238 -2.74 -4.48 -17.28
C LEU A 238 -2.08 -3.11 -17.34
N PHE A 239 -2.66 -2.13 -16.64
CA PHE A 239 -2.15 -0.77 -16.65
C PHE A 239 -1.60 -0.33 -15.30
N VAL A 240 -0.45 0.33 -15.30
CA VAL A 240 0.05 1.12 -14.16
C VAL A 240 -0.03 2.60 -14.51
N CYS A 241 -0.70 3.40 -13.67
CA CYS A 241 -0.88 4.83 -13.88
C CYS A 241 0.04 5.64 -12.98
N ASN A 242 0.78 6.59 -13.54
CA ASN A 242 1.71 7.46 -12.82
C ASN A 242 1.40 8.96 -13.02
N ASP A 243 0.19 9.31 -13.46
CA ASP A 243 -0.23 10.70 -13.68
C ASP A 243 -0.35 11.52 -12.39
N GLU A 244 -0.58 10.88 -11.26
CA GLU A 244 -0.58 11.49 -9.95
C GLU A 244 0.45 10.84 -9.02
N ILE A 245 0.76 11.51 -7.90
CA ILE A 245 1.49 10.87 -6.79
C ILE A 245 0.47 10.16 -5.93
N TYR A 246 0.20 8.88 -6.23
CA TYR A 246 -0.86 8.13 -5.56
C TYR A 246 -0.52 7.68 -4.15
N GLY A 247 0.69 7.15 -3.95
CA GLY A 247 1.09 6.60 -2.67
C GLY A 247 2.39 5.82 -2.71
N PHE A 248 2.57 5.03 -1.67
CA PHE A 248 3.80 4.30 -1.40
C PHE A 248 3.50 2.83 -1.09
N VAL A 249 4.49 1.96 -1.24
CA VAL A 249 4.43 0.55 -0.87
C VAL A 249 5.74 0.15 -0.20
N MET A 250 5.70 -0.75 0.77
CA MET A 250 6.91 -1.28 1.39
C MET A 250 7.63 -2.27 0.47
N VAL A 251 8.96 -2.32 0.57
CA VAL A 251 9.73 -3.41 -0.02
C VAL A 251 9.42 -4.70 0.74
N PRO A 252 9.16 -5.83 0.07
CA PRO A 252 8.95 -7.11 0.73
C PRO A 252 10.17 -7.53 1.55
N LEU A 253 9.92 -8.35 2.58
CA LEU A 253 10.98 -9.02 3.32
C LEU A 253 11.69 -10.07 2.45
N GLU A 254 12.99 -10.16 2.63
CA GLU A 254 13.82 -11.25 2.17
C GLU A 254 13.67 -12.48 3.09
N LYS A 255 14.23 -13.59 2.63
CA LYS A 255 14.19 -14.86 3.36
C LYS A 255 14.91 -14.71 4.71
N ASP A 256 14.33 -15.34 5.74
CA ASP A 256 14.85 -15.39 7.11
C ASP A 256 14.87 -14.05 7.87
N GLU A 257 14.43 -12.94 7.25
CA GLU A 257 14.17 -11.68 7.95
C GLU A 257 12.94 -11.76 8.88
N THR A 258 12.86 -10.83 9.83
CA THR A 258 11.85 -10.78 10.88
C THR A 258 10.97 -9.53 10.78
N ILE A 259 10.00 -9.42 11.70
CA ILE A 259 9.14 -8.23 11.83
C ILE A 259 9.97 -6.98 12.18
N ALA A 260 11.15 -7.13 12.81
CA ALA A 260 12.00 -5.99 13.13
C ALA A 260 12.56 -5.33 11.86
N GLU A 261 12.99 -6.11 10.87
CA GLU A 261 13.42 -5.59 9.57
C GLU A 261 12.23 -4.98 8.79
N ASP A 262 11.02 -5.51 8.94
CA ASP A 262 9.80 -4.93 8.34
C ASP A 262 9.46 -3.57 8.97
N MET A 263 9.61 -3.45 10.29
CA MET A 263 9.49 -2.17 11.01
C MET A 263 10.51 -1.15 10.54
N GLN A 264 11.75 -1.57 10.24
CA GLN A 264 12.77 -0.65 9.68
C GLN A 264 12.38 -0.17 8.27
N ARG A 265 11.86 -1.06 7.42
CA ARG A 265 11.32 -0.68 6.09
C ARG A 265 10.14 0.27 6.19
N LEU A 266 9.29 0.12 7.21
CA LEU A 266 8.21 1.07 7.50
C LEU A 266 8.78 2.45 7.85
N ILE A 267 9.84 2.52 8.67
CA ILE A 267 10.50 3.81 8.99
C ILE A 267 11.01 4.47 7.70
N ASN A 268 11.72 3.73 6.84
CA ASN A 268 12.21 4.26 5.55
C ASN A 268 11.05 4.78 4.69
N THR A 269 9.98 4.00 4.55
CA THR A 269 8.79 4.37 3.77
C THR A 269 8.14 5.64 4.32
N LYS A 270 8.02 5.77 5.65
CA LYS A 270 7.47 6.96 6.30
C LYS A 270 8.35 8.20 6.08
N VAL A 271 9.67 8.02 6.04
CA VAL A 271 10.61 9.11 5.71
C VAL A 271 10.40 9.56 4.27
N GLU A 272 10.25 8.63 3.32
CA GLU A 272 9.94 8.95 1.92
C GLU A 272 8.60 9.69 1.76
N MET A 273 7.56 9.24 2.47
CA MET A 273 6.28 9.93 2.54
C MET A 273 6.45 11.37 3.07
N LEU A 274 7.20 11.53 4.16
CA LEU A 274 7.47 12.83 4.79
C LEU A 274 8.33 13.77 3.93
N ALA A 275 9.16 13.22 3.04
CA ALA A 275 9.92 13.99 2.08
C ALA A 275 9.01 14.66 1.04
N HIS A 276 7.96 13.97 0.62
CA HIS A 276 6.98 14.45 -0.36
C HIS A 276 5.87 15.31 0.26
N SER A 277 5.42 14.98 1.48
CA SER A 277 4.32 15.66 2.16
C SER A 277 4.56 15.73 3.66
N ASP A 278 4.17 16.82 4.32
CA ASP A 278 4.25 16.92 5.79
C ASP A 278 3.19 16.07 6.51
N TYR A 279 2.54 15.13 5.81
CA TYR A 279 1.32 14.46 6.26
C TYR A 279 1.49 12.94 6.35
N LEU A 280 1.35 12.42 7.57
CA LEU A 280 1.20 11.00 7.88
C LEU A 280 -0.04 10.88 8.76
N PRO A 281 -1.21 10.52 8.20
CA PRO A 281 -2.42 10.42 8.97
C PRO A 281 -2.35 9.26 9.95
N LEU A 282 -2.86 9.50 11.15
CA LEU A 282 -2.98 8.50 12.20
C LEU A 282 -4.24 8.76 13.00
N SER A 283 -5.20 7.85 12.88
CA SER A 283 -6.48 7.86 13.59
C SER A 283 -6.22 7.78 15.09
N GLU A 284 -6.99 8.56 15.87
CA GLU A 284 -6.82 8.65 17.33
C GLU A 284 -6.94 7.27 18.00
N ASP A 285 -7.85 6.43 17.53
CA ASP A 285 -8.10 5.09 18.05
C ASP A 285 -6.94 4.12 17.81
N LEU A 286 -6.10 4.39 16.81
CA LEU A 286 -4.98 3.53 16.39
C LEU A 286 -3.63 4.01 16.91
N LYS A 287 -3.56 5.21 17.50
CA LYS A 287 -2.31 5.78 18.04
C LYS A 287 -1.62 4.89 19.06
N GLN A 288 -2.39 4.17 19.87
CA GLN A 288 -1.87 3.29 20.91
C GLN A 288 -1.06 2.10 20.37
N TYR A 289 -1.26 1.74 19.09
CA TYR A 289 -0.55 0.64 18.44
C TYR A 289 0.71 1.09 17.70
N VAL A 290 1.04 2.39 17.77
CA VAL A 290 2.24 2.94 17.14
C VAL A 290 3.34 3.08 18.16
N THR A 291 4.47 2.43 17.88
CA THR A 291 5.72 2.61 18.61
C THR A 291 6.67 3.48 17.81
N TYR A 292 7.41 4.36 18.49
CA TYR A 292 8.48 5.15 17.92
C TYR A 292 9.83 4.67 18.47
N PRO A 293 10.92 4.74 17.69
CA PRO A 293 12.25 4.44 18.21
C PRO A 293 12.61 5.33 19.40
N GLU A 294 13.46 4.82 20.29
CA GLU A 294 14.02 5.63 21.36
C GLU A 294 14.86 6.77 20.79
N LYS A 295 14.84 7.91 21.48
CA LYS A 295 15.62 9.06 21.05
C LYS A 295 17.10 8.85 21.36
N ASP A 296 17.93 8.95 20.34
CA ASP A 296 19.38 8.78 20.42
C ASP A 296 20.12 9.87 19.63
N THR A 297 21.36 10.15 20.01
CA THR A 297 22.29 11.01 19.28
C THR A 297 23.21 10.23 18.33
N PHE A 298 23.04 8.91 18.21
CA PHE A 298 23.79 8.06 17.27
C PHE A 298 25.31 8.20 17.41
N ASN A 299 25.82 8.19 18.64
CA ASN A 299 27.23 8.38 19.02
C ASN A 299 27.79 9.79 18.74
N LEU A 300 26.94 10.79 18.52
CA LEU A 300 27.35 12.20 18.44
C LEU A 300 27.13 12.90 19.79
N ASP A 301 27.97 13.88 20.12
CA ASP A 301 27.80 14.68 21.34
C ASP A 301 26.48 15.48 21.29
N TYR A 302 26.21 16.10 20.14
CA TYR A 302 25.02 16.92 19.91
C TYR A 302 24.60 16.84 18.44
N ILE A 303 23.29 16.79 18.21
CA ILE A 303 22.68 16.96 16.89
C ILE A 303 21.89 18.27 16.92
N TYR A 304 22.20 19.18 16.01
CA TYR A 304 21.51 20.47 15.89
C TYR A 304 20.69 20.55 14.60
N MET A 305 19.45 21.00 14.72
CA MET A 305 18.63 21.40 13.59
C MET A 305 18.53 22.92 13.56
N ILE A 306 19.21 23.52 12.59
CA ILE A 306 19.24 24.96 12.40
C ILE A 306 18.20 25.33 11.33
N ASN A 307 17.19 26.11 11.69
CA ASN A 307 16.15 26.51 10.74
C ASN A 307 15.65 27.94 10.96
N LEU A 308 15.36 28.61 9.84
CA LEU A 308 14.80 29.96 9.84
C LEU A 308 13.36 29.95 10.36
N LEU A 309 13.02 30.84 11.30
CA LEU A 309 11.66 30.98 11.83
C LEU A 309 10.60 31.20 10.74
N ARG A 310 10.94 31.92 9.67
CA ARG A 310 10.06 32.14 8.51
C ARG A 310 9.78 30.88 7.66
N ARG A 311 10.42 29.74 7.94
CA ARG A 311 10.19 28.45 7.26
C ARG A 311 9.58 27.42 8.23
N PRO A 312 8.33 27.63 8.69
CA PRO A 312 7.69 26.76 9.68
C PRO A 312 7.42 25.36 9.13
N GLU A 313 7.07 25.23 7.84
CA GLU A 313 6.84 23.94 7.17
C GLU A 313 8.05 23.01 7.30
N ARG A 314 9.23 23.50 6.87
CA ARG A 314 10.48 22.74 6.98
C ARG A 314 10.78 22.34 8.43
N ARG A 315 10.50 23.21 9.41
CA ARG A 315 10.66 22.89 10.84
C ARG A 315 9.76 21.74 11.26
N ARG A 316 8.47 21.81 10.91
CA ARG A 316 7.49 20.76 11.25
C ARG A 316 7.86 19.42 10.60
N ARG A 317 8.22 19.42 9.31
CA ARG A 317 8.68 18.23 8.60
C ARG A 317 9.87 17.58 9.29
N MET A 318 10.91 18.36 9.59
CA MET A 318 12.11 17.84 10.26
C MET A 318 11.82 17.31 11.66
N GLN A 319 10.95 17.98 12.43
CA GLN A 319 10.52 17.48 13.74
C GLN A 319 9.79 16.13 13.63
N LYS A 320 8.97 15.95 12.60
CA LYS A 320 8.32 14.67 12.31
C LYS A 320 9.36 13.62 11.92
N LEU A 321 10.28 13.94 11.00
CA LEU A 321 11.37 13.04 10.61
C LEU A 321 12.21 12.59 11.81
N PHE A 322 12.60 13.50 12.71
CA PHE A 322 13.33 13.14 13.93
C PHE A 322 12.54 12.25 14.87
N LYS A 323 11.22 12.47 14.97
CA LYS A 323 10.35 11.57 15.74
C LYS A 323 10.32 10.17 15.15
N GLU A 324 10.24 10.05 13.83
CA GLU A 324 10.21 8.76 13.13
C GLU A 324 11.55 8.02 13.16
N LEU A 325 12.65 8.76 13.10
CA LEU A 325 14.00 8.21 13.13
C LEU A 325 14.57 8.00 14.53
N GLY A 326 13.87 8.46 15.59
CA GLY A 326 14.44 8.45 16.95
C GLY A 326 15.63 9.40 17.11
N ILE A 327 15.71 10.50 16.35
CA ILE A 327 16.83 11.44 16.46
C ILE A 327 16.60 12.44 17.61
N GLN A 328 17.53 12.48 18.55
CA GLN A 328 17.59 13.52 19.58
C GLN A 328 18.32 14.75 19.04
N ALA A 329 17.56 15.69 18.46
CA ALA A 329 18.11 16.96 17.97
C ALA A 329 17.64 18.18 18.80
N GLU A 330 18.54 19.11 19.06
CA GLU A 330 18.24 20.44 19.57
C GLU A 330 17.92 21.39 18.40
N ILE A 331 16.85 22.18 18.53
CA ILE A 331 16.41 23.09 17.47
C ILE A 331 16.92 24.50 17.77
N ILE A 332 17.73 25.03 16.87
CA ILE A 332 18.32 26.37 16.95
C ILE A 332 17.69 27.26 15.87
N ASP A 333 17.25 28.45 16.28
CA ASP A 333 16.74 29.45 15.35
C ASP A 333 17.88 30.04 14.52
N ALA A 334 17.77 29.90 13.19
CA ALA A 334 18.77 30.44 12.28
C ALA A 334 18.63 31.98 12.17
N VAL A 335 19.77 32.68 12.05
CA VAL A 335 19.79 34.13 11.79
C VAL A 335 19.29 34.41 10.37
N ASP A 336 18.28 35.27 10.26
CA ASP A 336 17.73 35.68 8.97
C ASP A 336 18.54 36.86 8.39
N GLY A 337 19.38 36.60 7.39
CA GLY A 337 20.15 37.65 6.71
C GLY A 337 19.30 38.73 6.00
N ARG A 338 17.99 38.50 5.79
CA ARG A 338 17.07 39.53 5.29
C ARG A 338 16.53 40.44 6.40
N ASN A 339 16.66 40.03 7.65
CA ASN A 339 16.18 40.77 8.80
C ASN A 339 17.12 40.51 10.01
N PRO A 340 18.33 41.10 10.01
CA PRO A 340 19.41 40.79 10.95
C PRO A 340 19.17 41.36 12.37
N LYS A 341 17.95 41.26 12.91
CA LYS A 341 17.66 41.72 14.27
C LYS A 341 18.06 40.69 15.33
N ALA A 342 19.12 41.08 16.05
CA ALA A 342 19.48 40.76 17.43
C ALA A 342 19.85 39.32 17.79
N ILE A 343 21.15 39.02 17.66
CA ILE A 343 21.83 38.14 18.60
C ILE A 343 21.97 38.94 19.90
N GLU A 344 21.07 38.74 20.87
CA GLU A 344 21.41 39.06 22.26
C GLU A 344 22.40 38.00 22.72
N THR A 345 23.66 38.39 22.84
CA THR A 345 24.71 37.63 23.50
C THR A 345 24.25 37.28 24.90
N ARG A 346 23.91 36.01 25.15
CA ARG A 346 23.83 35.46 26.50
C ARG A 346 25.27 35.33 27.03
N THR A 347 25.67 36.29 27.85
CA THR A 347 26.84 36.20 28.75
C THR A 347 26.62 35.18 29.84
#